data_AF-A0A7Y0SGC1-F1
#
_entry.id   AF-A0A7Y0SGC1-F1
#
_cell.length_a   1.000
_cell.length_b   1.000
_cell.length_c   1.000
_cell.angle_alpha   90.00
_cell.angle_beta   90.00
_cell.angle_gamma   90.00
#
_symmetry.space_group_name_H-M   'P 1'
#
loop_
_entity.id
_entity.type
_entity.pdbx_description
1 polymer ?
#
loop_
_entity_poly.entity_id
_entity_poly.type
_entity_poly.pdbx_seq_one_letter_code
_entity_poly.pdbx_strand_id
1 'polypeptide(L)'
;QELVSAKDTPSDAKEIQQLLTDGLLNLAQSGVIHSRKGVIGALESRGFEITRVTAKSISIKNPESGKRNIRLKGLLYEQDFEYGE
;
A
#
# COMPACT_ATOMS: atom_id res chain seq x y z
N GLN A 1 12.29 1.53 7.93
CA GLN A 1 12.41 1.86 6.49
C GLN A 1 11.28 2.81 6.12
N GLU A 2 11.50 3.79 5.26
CA GLU A 2 10.45 4.74 4.84
C GLU A 2 9.62 4.17 3.67
N LEU A 3 8.36 4.57 3.55
CA LEU A 3 7.49 4.15 2.45
C LEU A 3 7.93 4.80 1.12
N VAL A 4 8.11 3.99 0.07
CA VAL A 4 8.50 4.47 -1.26
C VAL A 4 7.43 5.38 -1.87
N SER A 5 7.83 6.32 -2.73
CA SER A 5 6.89 7.18 -3.48
C SER A 5 6.58 6.59 -4.86
N ALA A 6 5.40 6.88 -5.41
CA ALA A 6 4.97 6.35 -6.71
C ALA A 6 5.92 6.69 -7.87
N LYS A 7 6.63 7.81 -7.80
CA LYS A 7 7.63 8.21 -8.81
C LYS A 7 8.96 7.45 -8.71
N ASP A 8 9.24 6.85 -7.56
CA ASP A 8 10.52 6.21 -7.23
C ASP A 8 10.40 4.68 -7.22
N THR A 9 9.25 4.14 -7.69
CA THR A 9 9.02 2.70 -7.76
C THR A 9 9.71 2.05 -8.97
N PRO A 10 10.16 0.79 -8.84
CA PRO A 10 10.59 -0.01 -9.97
C PRO A 10 9.44 -0.30 -10.94
N SER A 11 9.74 -0.77 -12.15
CA SER A 11 8.72 -1.14 -13.14
C SER A 11 8.00 -2.46 -12.82
N ASP A 12 8.61 -3.34 -12.00
CA ASP A 12 8.03 -4.63 -11.69
C ASP A 12 6.93 -4.54 -10.62
N ALA A 13 5.74 -5.04 -10.95
CA ALA A 13 4.58 -4.96 -10.07
C ALA A 13 4.73 -5.79 -8.78
N LYS A 14 5.50 -6.89 -8.79
CA LYS A 14 5.74 -7.70 -7.59
C LYS A 14 6.72 -6.99 -6.67
N GLU A 15 7.74 -6.36 -7.23
CA GLU A 15 8.69 -5.54 -6.47
C GLU A 15 8.00 -4.33 -5.82
N ILE A 16 7.11 -3.63 -6.55
CA ILE A 16 6.26 -2.58 -5.97
C ILE A 16 5.45 -3.10 -4.78
N GLN A 17 4.78 -4.24 -4.92
CA GLN A 17 3.99 -4.83 -3.85
C GLN A 17 4.83 -5.11 -2.60
N GLN A 18 6.05 -5.63 -2.79
CA GLN A 18 6.96 -5.94 -1.70
C GLN A 18 7.42 -4.66 -1.00
N LEU A 19 7.92 -3.68 -1.76
CA LEU A 19 8.39 -2.39 -1.21
C LEU A 19 7.29 -1.65 -0.43
N LEU A 20 6.07 -1.64 -0.96
CA LEU A 20 4.94 -1.03 -0.27
C LEU A 20 4.58 -1.78 1.01
N THR A 21 4.53 -3.10 0.95
CA THR A 21 4.20 -3.92 2.12
C THR A 21 5.25 -3.75 3.22
N ASP A 22 6.53 -3.79 2.87
CA ASP A 22 7.62 -3.59 3.83
C ASP A 22 7.58 -2.19 4.45
N GLY A 23 7.39 -1.15 3.63
CA GLY A 23 7.25 0.23 4.11
C GLY A 23 6.05 0.43 5.03
N LEU A 24 4.89 -0.10 4.68
CA LEU A 24 3.67 0.00 5.48
C LEU A 24 3.77 -0.79 6.79
N LEU A 25 4.42 -1.96 6.79
CA LEU A 25 4.68 -2.73 8.01
C LEU A 25 5.58 -1.95 8.97
N ASN A 26 6.62 -1.29 8.47
CA ASN A 26 7.48 -0.41 9.28
C ASN A 26 6.68 0.73 9.92
N LEU A 27 5.78 1.36 9.15
CA LEU A 27 4.92 2.43 9.66
C LEU A 27 3.91 1.92 10.71
N ALA A 28 3.42 0.68 10.56
CA ALA A 28 2.58 0.06 11.57
C ALA A 28 3.36 -0.22 12.86
N GLN A 29 4.56 -0.80 12.74
CA GLN A 29 5.46 -1.06 13.87
C GLN A 29 5.85 0.22 14.62
N SER A 30 5.98 1.35 13.91
CA SER A 30 6.29 2.65 14.52
C SER A 30 5.08 3.38 15.11
N GLY A 31 3.88 2.78 15.09
CA GLY A 31 2.64 3.41 15.56
C GLY A 31 2.18 4.58 14.69
N VAL A 32 2.54 4.63 13.41
CA VAL A 32 2.00 5.63 12.47
C VAL A 32 0.70 5.13 11.84
N ILE A 33 0.60 3.83 11.59
CA ILE A 33 -0.57 3.19 10.99
C ILE A 33 -1.12 2.13 11.95
N HIS A 34 -2.40 2.24 12.28
CA HIS A 34 -3.07 1.26 13.16
C HIS A 34 -4.32 0.66 12.52
N SER A 35 -4.69 1.11 11.33
CA SER A 35 -5.92 0.68 10.67
C SER A 35 -5.79 0.73 9.16
N ARG A 36 -6.74 0.09 8.48
CA ARG A 36 -6.84 0.13 7.02
C ARG A 36 -6.93 1.56 6.47
N LYS A 37 -7.61 2.45 7.17
CA LYS A 37 -7.70 3.86 6.78
C LYS A 37 -6.32 4.53 6.79
N GLY A 38 -5.48 4.21 7.78
CA GLY A 38 -4.10 4.66 7.84
C GLY A 38 -3.26 4.14 6.67
N VAL A 39 -3.46 2.87 6.26
CA VAL A 39 -2.80 2.29 5.08
C VAL A 39 -3.14 3.06 3.81
N ILE A 40 -4.43 3.33 3.58
CA ILE A 40 -4.89 4.10 2.40
C ILE A 40 -4.27 5.51 2.41
N GLY A 41 -4.35 6.22 3.53
CA GLY A 41 -3.80 7.57 3.65
C GLY A 41 -2.28 7.61 3.43
N ALA A 42 -1.55 6.60 3.91
CA ALA A 42 -0.12 6.50 3.69
C ALA A 42 0.22 6.30 2.20
N LEU A 43 -0.52 5.44 1.49
CA LEU A 43 -0.35 5.24 0.04
C LEU A 43 -0.64 6.52 -0.75
N GLU A 44 -1.76 7.19 -0.47
CA GLU A 44 -2.14 8.44 -1.14
C GLU A 44 -1.12 9.56 -0.87
N SER A 45 -0.61 9.66 0.37
CA SER A 45 0.44 10.64 0.73
C SER A 45 1.74 10.48 -0.07
N ARG A 46 1.98 9.27 -0.59
CA ARG A 46 3.14 8.90 -1.41
C ARG A 46 2.85 8.97 -2.92
N GLY A 47 1.68 9.48 -3.30
CA GLY A 47 1.27 9.68 -4.68
C GLY A 47 0.67 8.45 -5.36
N PHE A 48 0.32 7.40 -4.60
CA PHE A 48 -0.40 6.26 -5.18
C PHE A 48 -1.89 6.56 -5.28
N GLU A 49 -2.47 6.35 -6.46
CA GLU A 49 -3.90 6.51 -6.70
C GLU A 49 -4.63 5.20 -6.37
N ILE A 50 -5.59 5.25 -5.44
CA ILE A 50 -6.44 4.10 -5.12
C ILE A 50 -7.53 3.95 -6.19
N THR A 51 -7.49 2.85 -6.93
CA THR A 51 -8.45 2.57 -8.02
C THR A 51 -9.62 1.71 -7.55
N ARG A 52 -9.42 0.89 -6.52
CA ARG A 52 -10.47 0.04 -5.96
C ARG A 52 -10.15 -0.40 -4.53
N VAL A 53 -11.17 -0.45 -3.68
CA VAL A 53 -11.10 -1.05 -2.36
C VAL A 53 -12.15 -2.18 -2.30
N THR A 54 -11.78 -3.31 -1.72
CA THR A 54 -12.65 -4.49 -1.50
C THR A 54 -12.42 -5.01 -0.08
N ALA A 55 -13.26 -5.90 0.44
CA ALA A 55 -13.03 -6.47 1.78
C ALA A 55 -11.58 -6.97 1.96
N LYS A 56 -11.05 -7.72 0.98
CA LYS A 56 -9.75 -8.41 1.08
C LYS A 56 -8.54 -7.79 0.37
N SER A 57 -8.73 -6.65 -0.28
CA SER A 57 -7.65 -6.07 -1.08
C SER A 57 -7.86 -4.60 -1.39
N ILE A 58 -6.76 -3.92 -1.67
CA ILE A 58 -6.69 -2.56 -2.19
C ILE A 58 -6.01 -2.64 -3.56
N SER A 59 -6.52 -1.93 -4.56
CA SER A 59 -5.89 -1.83 -5.88
C SER A 59 -5.43 -0.40 -6.11
N ILE A 60 -4.17 -0.24 -6.47
CA ILE A 60 -3.55 1.04 -6.82
C ILE A 60 -3.32 1.10 -8.32
N LYS A 61 -3.36 2.30 -8.89
CA LYS A 61 -2.92 2.51 -10.25
C LYS A 61 -1.43 2.18 -10.35
N ASN A 62 -1.05 1.56 -11.46
CA ASN A 62 0.37 1.35 -11.72
C ASN A 62 1.02 2.71 -12.08
N PRO A 63 2.12 3.10 -11.42
CA PRO A 63 2.84 4.33 -11.78
C PRO A 63 3.38 4.31 -13.21
N GLU A 64 3.67 3.13 -13.77
CA GLU A 64 4.05 2.97 -15.16
C GLU A 64 2.80 3.04 -16.07
N SER A 65 2.83 3.99 -17.01
CA SER A 65 1.74 4.23 -17.95
C SER A 65 1.42 2.99 -18.80
N GLY A 66 0.13 2.71 -19.00
CA GLY A 66 -0.35 1.60 -19.81
C GLY A 66 -0.28 0.21 -19.13
N LYS A 67 0.27 0.12 -17.92
CA LYS A 67 0.26 -1.13 -17.14
C LYS A 67 -1.03 -1.30 -16.35
N ARG A 68 -1.34 -2.56 -16.03
CA ARG A 68 -2.51 -2.91 -15.20
C ARG A 68 -2.31 -2.46 -13.76
N ASN A 69 -3.41 -2.10 -13.12
CA ASN A 69 -3.47 -1.78 -11.69
C ASN A 69 -2.84 -2.89 -10.84
N ILE A 70 -2.17 -2.49 -9.78
CA ILE A 70 -1.47 -3.37 -8.85
C ILE A 70 -2.42 -3.67 -7.69
N ARG A 71 -2.65 -4.94 -7.41
CA ARG A 71 -3.52 -5.37 -6.32
C ARG A 71 -2.68 -5.75 -5.10
N LEU A 72 -2.86 -5.02 -4.02
CA LEU A 72 -2.29 -5.28 -2.71
C LEU A 72 -3.21 -6.22 -1.92
N LYS A 73 -2.65 -7.32 -1.42
CA LYS A 73 -3.34 -8.37 -0.64
C LYS A 73 -2.53 -8.75 0.59
N GLY A 74 -3.20 -9.29 1.59
CA GLY A 74 -2.63 -9.67 2.87
C GLY A 74 -3.31 -8.97 4.03
N LEU A 75 -3.02 -9.40 5.26
CA LEU A 75 -3.70 -8.95 6.48
C LEU A 75 -3.73 -7.42 6.61
N LEU A 76 -2.64 -6.75 6.24
CA LEU A 76 -2.50 -5.30 6.25
C LEU A 76 -3.54 -4.54 5.39
N TYR A 77 -4.12 -5.21 4.39
CA TYR A 77 -5.03 -4.61 3.40
C TYR A 77 -6.48 -5.09 3.54
N GLU A 78 -6.75 -5.97 4.51
CA GLU A 78 -8.09 -6.48 4.84
C GLU A 78 -8.94 -5.37 5.49
N GLN A 79 -10.26 -5.52 5.42
CA GLN A 79 -11.23 -4.56 5.98
C GLN A 79 -11.08 -4.38 7.47
N ASP A 80 -10.84 -5.49 8.16
CA ASP A 80 -10.78 -5.57 9.62
C ASP A 80 -9.32 -5.45 10.11
N PHE A 81 -8.43 -4.90 9.28
CA PHE A 81 -7.06 -4.67 9.70
C PHE A 81 -7.00 -3.62 10.80
N GLU A 82 -6.51 -4.07 11.95
CA GLU A 82 -6.08 -3.25 13.08
C GLU A 82 -4.71 -3.76 13.57
N TYR A 83 -3.87 -2.86 14.06
CA TYR A 83 -2.53 -3.18 14.56
C TYR A 83 -2.30 -2.54 15.93
N GLY A 84 -1.87 -3.35 16.89
CA GLY A 84 -1.53 -2.87 18.23
C GLY A 84 -2.68 -2.86 19.24
N GLU A 85 -3.67 -3.76 19.11
CA GLU A 85 -4.41 -4.25 20.29
C GLU A 85 -3.52 -5.17 21.14
#